data_AF-A0AA38VZE8-F1
#
_entry.id   AF-A0AA38VZE8-F1
#
_cell.length_a   1.000
_cell.length_b   1.000
_cell.length_c   1.000
_cell.angle_alpha   90.00
_cell.angle_beta   90.00
_cell.angle_gamma   90.00
#
_symmetry.space_group_name_H-M   'P 1'
#
loop_
_entity.id
_entity.type
_entity.pdbx_description
1 polymer ?
#
loop_
_entity_poly.entity_id
_entity_poly.type
_entity_poly.pdbx_seq_one_letter_code
_entity_poly.pdbx_strand_id
1 'polypeptide(L)'
;MLSIESFFTSSHFFGPLRNILDMTTSSISEPRSLYDIMHDNVGTSLYLMPICWSDIHAQLLGARFHELRPILNPLPGPKLCGWDACPPAKIANELSRELSTVLASERTTRWFAKTQAVKKVMKTMFPATLSHPKSNAELHLYFGDRVHQKVVRAPIIWGQSDDDGMSFDSAATQPATSSAKMSASCRNPDSSPRMPNRPLLAYINKKQLRAIRSNLYRVCSGPADGDQDNTPVQRLQRLRSKQLIPFDEDQDAHYVAIMLAMAQSHVYGAAGSRPQPGSPPRFGGGKLLENPPTSFANVTVHLMTHSEDTADFVVYEAEITATFLERFANPTKAPAEDADSGLDITFHRVPIWPILGLKERLAQAFGPEIAGDAALKNWGDESNDIETWLDPEEKHNRQRIRKRIAAVSLKRRRAAEQQERAALSEVVNSSFEDDATSCGSARSEKDMPVLSPDAKRRCTRAANPLEVC
;
A
#
# COMPACT_ATOMS: atom_id res chain seq x y z
N MET A 1 -24.13 16.57 -12.97
CA MET A 1 -24.51 17.17 -11.68
C MET A 1 -25.32 16.11 -10.92
N LEU A 2 -24.60 15.13 -10.34
CA LEU A 2 -25.17 13.99 -9.61
C LEU A 2 -24.34 13.80 -8.33
N SER A 3 -25.06 13.47 -7.27
CA SER A 3 -24.89 13.94 -5.90
C SER A 3 -23.62 13.50 -5.15
N ILE A 4 -23.05 14.48 -4.43
CA ILE A 4 -22.14 14.32 -3.27
C ILE A 4 -22.93 13.82 -2.02
N GLU A 5 -24.25 13.71 -2.13
CA GLU A 5 -25.18 13.46 -1.01
C GLU A 5 -25.15 12.03 -0.47
N SER A 6 -24.63 11.04 -1.21
CA SER A 6 -24.58 9.65 -0.69
C SER A 6 -23.44 9.40 0.31
N PHE A 7 -22.53 10.36 0.51
CA PHE A 7 -21.45 10.27 1.52
C PHE A 7 -21.82 10.87 2.88
N PHE A 8 -22.95 11.58 2.96
CA PHE A 8 -23.32 12.38 4.13
C PHE A 8 -24.83 12.37 4.40
N THR A 9 -25.40 11.19 4.61
CA THR A 9 -26.75 11.05 5.19
C THR A 9 -26.67 10.34 6.53
N SER A 10 -26.22 11.07 7.55
CA SER A 10 -26.67 10.81 8.92
C SER A 10 -26.48 12.08 9.73
N SER A 11 -27.57 12.74 10.07
CA SER A 11 -27.66 14.00 10.82
C SER A 11 -27.47 13.82 12.34
N HIS A 12 -26.76 12.78 12.78
CA HIS A 12 -26.45 12.54 14.20
C HIS A 12 -24.96 12.78 14.54
N PHE A 13 -24.37 13.85 14.01
CA PHE A 13 -22.93 14.13 14.15
C PHE A 13 -22.52 14.86 15.45
N PHE A 14 -23.47 15.35 16.25
CA PHE A 14 -23.16 16.07 17.49
C PHE A 14 -24.14 15.71 18.60
N GLY A 15 -23.77 14.71 19.39
CA GLY A 15 -24.29 14.48 20.75
C GLY A 15 -23.09 14.34 21.68
N PRO A 16 -22.97 15.13 22.75
CA PRO A 16 -21.70 15.30 23.44
C PRO A 16 -21.42 14.13 24.40
N LEU A 17 -20.26 13.50 24.25
CA LEU A 17 -19.62 12.60 25.22
C LEU A 17 -19.15 13.34 26.51
N ARG A 18 -19.80 14.47 26.85
CA ARG A 18 -19.42 15.33 28.00
C ARG A 18 -19.79 14.75 29.37
N ASN A 19 -20.65 13.72 29.43
CA ASN A 19 -21.19 13.21 30.69
C ASN A 19 -20.59 11.85 31.11
N ILE A 20 -19.30 11.64 30.86
CA ILE A 20 -18.57 10.46 31.38
C ILE A 20 -18.05 10.70 32.81
N LEU A 21 -18.12 11.94 33.32
CA LEU A 21 -17.66 12.30 34.66
C LEU A 21 -18.65 12.01 35.80
N ASP A 22 -19.86 11.51 35.53
CA ASP A 22 -20.82 11.09 36.57
C ASP A 22 -20.75 9.58 36.89
N MET A 23 -19.60 8.93 36.67
CA MET A 23 -19.35 7.62 37.29
C MET A 23 -19.01 7.78 38.78
N THR A 24 -20.05 8.06 39.57
CA THR A 24 -20.08 7.85 41.02
C THR A 24 -20.27 6.36 41.37
N THR A 25 -19.61 5.48 40.63
CA THR A 25 -19.38 4.09 41.07
C THR A 25 -17.90 3.84 41.00
N SER A 26 -17.28 3.90 42.18
CA SER A 26 -15.90 3.56 42.51
C SER A 26 -15.57 2.11 42.11
N SER A 27 -15.34 1.83 40.83
CA SER A 27 -14.45 0.75 40.46
C SER A 27 -13.05 1.33 40.49
N ILE A 28 -12.24 0.96 41.48
CA ILE A 28 -10.83 1.33 41.55
C ILE A 28 -10.19 0.74 40.29
N SER A 29 -9.93 1.58 39.29
CA SER A 29 -9.17 1.19 38.11
C SER A 29 -7.74 0.92 38.55
N GLU A 30 -7.14 -0.16 38.02
CA GLU A 30 -5.74 -0.45 38.31
C GLU A 30 -4.85 0.63 37.67
N PRO A 31 -3.74 1.03 38.32
CA PRO A 31 -2.78 1.96 37.73
C PRO A 31 -2.31 1.47 36.36
N ARG A 32 -2.25 2.36 35.36
CA ARG A 32 -1.89 2.07 33.95
C ARG A 32 -2.94 1.30 33.13
N SER A 33 -4.11 1.01 33.69
CA SER A 33 -5.26 0.55 32.91
C SER A 33 -5.71 1.62 31.90
N LEU A 34 -6.50 1.24 30.89
CA LEU A 34 -6.98 2.22 29.90
C LEU A 34 -7.86 3.29 30.56
N TYR A 35 -8.69 2.92 31.52
CA TYR A 35 -9.48 3.89 32.27
C TYR A 35 -8.61 4.82 33.12
N ASP A 36 -7.58 4.30 33.79
CA ASP A 36 -6.64 5.11 34.56
C ASP A 36 -5.94 6.14 33.66
N ILE A 37 -5.43 5.73 32.50
CA ILE A 37 -4.86 6.65 31.50
C ILE A 37 -5.87 7.72 31.07
N MET A 38 -7.12 7.34 30.87
CA MET A 38 -8.18 8.27 30.48
C MET A 38 -8.52 9.24 31.62
N HIS A 39 -8.37 8.82 32.88
CA HIS A 39 -8.53 9.66 34.07
C HIS A 39 -7.34 10.62 34.28
N ASP A 40 -6.10 10.17 34.08
CA ASP A 40 -4.90 11.00 34.17
C ASP A 40 -4.87 12.12 33.12
N ASN A 41 -5.55 11.89 32.00
CA ASN A 41 -5.62 12.82 30.89
C ASN A 41 -6.97 13.55 30.81
N VAL A 42 -7.68 13.71 31.95
CA VAL A 42 -8.94 14.46 32.02
C VAL A 42 -8.76 15.88 31.48
N GLY A 43 -9.67 16.30 30.59
CA GLY A 43 -9.60 17.57 29.89
C GLY A 43 -8.95 17.49 28.51
N THR A 44 -8.19 16.43 28.22
CA THR A 44 -7.84 16.07 26.85
C THR A 44 -9.01 15.29 26.22
N SER A 45 -9.28 15.52 24.94
CA SER A 45 -10.39 14.87 24.25
C SER A 45 -10.02 13.46 23.79
N LEU A 46 -9.81 12.52 24.72
CA LEU A 46 -9.48 11.11 24.39
C LEU A 46 -10.71 10.29 23.99
N TYR A 47 -11.91 10.76 24.32
CA TYR A 47 -13.19 10.14 23.98
C TYR A 47 -13.66 10.56 22.58
N LEU A 48 -12.78 10.48 21.59
CA LEU A 48 -13.09 10.87 20.23
C LEU A 48 -13.11 9.68 19.29
N MET A 49 -13.85 9.85 18.21
CA MET A 49 -13.84 8.93 17.09
C MET A 49 -12.41 8.80 16.52
N PRO A 50 -12.00 7.62 16.05
CA PRO A 50 -10.66 7.40 15.50
C PRO A 50 -10.19 8.34 14.39
N ILE A 51 -11.11 8.95 13.64
CA ILE A 51 -10.77 9.98 12.65
C ILE A 51 -10.22 11.26 13.28
N CYS A 52 -10.53 11.50 14.56
CA CYS A 52 -10.07 12.61 15.37
C CYS A 52 -8.91 12.23 16.30
N TRP A 53 -8.39 11.00 16.20
CA TRP A 53 -7.19 10.65 16.96
C TRP A 53 -5.99 11.43 16.42
N SER A 54 -5.17 11.89 17.36
CA SER A 54 -3.92 12.63 17.15
C SER A 54 -2.76 11.88 17.80
N ASP A 55 -1.55 12.42 17.69
CA ASP A 55 -0.30 11.78 18.16
C ASP A 55 -0.34 11.39 19.65
N ILE A 56 -1.07 12.15 20.49
CA ILE A 56 -1.28 11.80 21.90
C ILE A 56 -1.99 10.45 22.07
N HIS A 57 -2.91 10.09 21.16
CA HIS A 57 -3.60 8.81 21.22
C HIS A 57 -2.65 7.66 20.88
N ALA A 58 -1.82 7.83 19.86
CA ALA A 58 -0.79 6.84 19.53
C ALA A 58 0.19 6.66 20.70
N GLN A 59 0.65 7.76 21.31
CA GLN A 59 1.56 7.74 22.45
C GLN A 59 0.95 7.05 23.68
N LEU A 60 -0.30 7.40 24.06
CA LEU A 60 -0.96 6.82 25.23
C LEU A 60 -1.31 5.34 25.05
N LEU A 61 -1.54 4.91 23.81
CA LEU A 61 -1.68 3.50 23.46
C LEU A 61 -0.34 2.76 23.41
N GLY A 62 0.79 3.48 23.58
CA GLY A 62 2.12 2.89 23.49
C GLY A 62 2.48 2.43 22.06
N ALA A 63 1.88 3.04 21.04
CA ALA A 63 2.19 2.74 19.65
C ALA A 63 3.54 3.33 19.25
N ARG A 64 4.44 2.49 18.71
CA ARG A 64 5.78 2.88 18.25
C ARG A 64 5.92 2.51 16.79
N PHE A 65 6.39 3.45 15.99
CA PHE A 65 6.61 3.27 14.56
C PHE A 65 8.10 3.10 14.28
N HIS A 66 8.45 2.05 13.55
CA HIS A 66 9.82 1.70 13.20
C HIS A 66 9.96 1.59 11.68
N GLU A 67 10.65 2.56 11.08
CA GLU A 67 11.01 2.49 9.68
C GLU A 67 12.09 1.44 9.47
N LEU A 68 11.81 0.47 8.60
CA LEU A 68 12.75 -0.53 8.14
C LEU A 68 13.38 -0.12 6.82
N ARG A 69 14.44 -0.83 6.43
CA ARG A 69 15.16 -0.51 5.19
C ARG A 69 14.24 -0.61 3.98
N PRO A 70 14.32 0.32 3.02
CA PRO A 70 13.57 0.22 1.78
C PRO A 70 13.86 -1.08 1.03
N ILE A 71 12.82 -1.69 0.48
CA ILE A 71 12.95 -2.93 -0.31
C ILE A 71 13.16 -2.53 -1.76
N LEU A 72 14.43 -2.51 -2.18
CA LEU A 72 14.82 -2.09 -3.54
C LEU A 72 14.95 -3.25 -4.53
N ASN A 73 15.07 -4.48 -4.02
CA ASN A 73 15.43 -5.66 -4.80
C ASN A 73 14.26 -6.67 -4.86
N PRO A 74 14.06 -7.37 -5.99
CA PRO A 74 14.97 -7.43 -7.13
C PRO A 74 14.83 -6.25 -8.08
N LEU A 75 15.96 -5.86 -8.67
CA LEU A 75 16.01 -5.08 -9.89
C LEU A 75 16.03 -6.03 -11.11
N PRO A 76 15.48 -5.60 -12.25
CA PRO A 76 15.51 -6.40 -13.46
C PRO A 76 16.95 -6.64 -13.92
N GLY A 77 17.35 -7.90 -13.99
CA GLY A 77 18.71 -8.26 -14.39
C GLY A 77 19.01 -8.03 -15.88
N PRO A 78 20.28 -8.18 -16.29
CA PRO A 78 20.74 -7.81 -17.63
C PRO A 78 20.11 -8.60 -18.78
N LYS A 79 19.50 -9.78 -18.54
CA LYS A 79 18.75 -10.51 -19.59
C LYS A 79 17.33 -9.96 -19.79
N LEU A 80 16.87 -9.12 -18.87
CA LEU A 80 15.65 -8.33 -18.94
C LEU A 80 15.96 -6.90 -19.42
N CYS A 81 17.18 -6.38 -19.20
CA CYS A 81 17.67 -5.17 -19.84
C CYS A 81 17.75 -5.34 -21.38
N GLY A 82 17.18 -4.40 -22.14
CA GLY A 82 17.00 -4.51 -23.60
C GLY A 82 15.57 -4.86 -24.07
N TRP A 83 14.58 -4.71 -23.17
CA TRP A 83 13.15 -4.88 -23.46
C TRP A 83 12.54 -3.80 -24.36
N ASP A 84 13.25 -2.71 -24.64
CA ASP A 84 12.79 -1.57 -25.45
C ASP A 84 12.49 -1.94 -26.92
N ALA A 85 13.02 -3.08 -27.38
CA ALA A 85 12.88 -3.55 -28.75
C ALA A 85 11.58 -4.35 -29.02
N CYS A 86 10.72 -4.56 -28.02
CA CYS A 86 9.49 -5.33 -28.16
C CYS A 86 8.26 -4.51 -27.73
N PRO A 87 7.09 -4.70 -28.38
CA PRO A 87 5.87 -4.05 -27.94
C PRO A 87 5.56 -4.45 -26.49
N PRO A 88 5.17 -3.47 -25.65
CA PRO A 88 4.87 -3.74 -24.25
C PRO A 88 3.64 -4.64 -24.15
N ALA A 89 3.71 -5.63 -23.26
CA ALA A 89 2.64 -6.59 -23.00
C ALA A 89 1.36 -5.86 -22.62
N LYS A 90 0.18 -6.35 -23.03
CA LYS A 90 -1.10 -5.69 -22.72
C LYS A 90 -1.29 -5.49 -21.22
N ILE A 91 -1.01 -6.53 -20.43
CA ILE A 91 -1.11 -6.49 -18.97
C ILE A 91 -0.11 -5.51 -18.36
N ALA A 92 1.12 -5.46 -18.88
CA ALA A 92 2.14 -4.52 -18.41
C ALA A 92 1.77 -3.05 -18.71
N ASN A 93 1.18 -2.78 -19.88
CA ASN A 93 0.67 -1.44 -20.22
C ASN A 93 -0.50 -1.04 -19.32
N GLU A 94 -1.42 -1.96 -19.05
CA GLU A 94 -2.52 -1.74 -18.13
C GLU A 94 -2.00 -1.46 -16.72
N LEU A 95 -1.09 -2.28 -16.21
CA LEU A 95 -0.44 -2.08 -14.92
C LEU A 95 0.25 -0.72 -14.84
N SER A 96 1.00 -0.34 -15.88
CA SER A 96 1.65 0.97 -15.96
C SER A 96 0.64 2.12 -15.91
N ARG A 97 -0.47 2.02 -16.65
CA ARG A 97 -1.53 3.03 -16.66
C ARG A 97 -2.20 3.16 -15.29
N GLU A 98 -2.51 2.04 -14.63
CA GLU A 98 -3.12 2.06 -13.30
C GLU A 98 -2.13 2.61 -12.25
N LEU A 99 -0.85 2.23 -12.29
CA LEU A 99 0.18 2.79 -11.40
C LEU A 99 0.39 4.30 -11.63
N SER A 100 0.39 4.77 -12.88
CA SER A 100 0.40 6.20 -13.18
C SER A 100 -0.84 6.90 -12.63
N THR A 101 -2.00 6.24 -12.59
CA THR A 101 -3.23 6.78 -12.01
C THR A 101 -3.14 6.87 -10.48
N VAL A 102 -2.50 5.90 -9.82
CA VAL A 102 -2.22 5.94 -8.37
C VAL A 102 -1.34 7.14 -8.03
N LEU A 103 -0.28 7.36 -8.82
CA LEU A 103 0.70 8.43 -8.62
C LEU A 103 0.28 9.80 -9.19
N ALA A 104 -0.84 9.87 -9.90
CA ALA A 104 -1.31 11.13 -10.46
C ALA A 104 -1.67 12.12 -9.34
N SER A 105 -1.31 13.39 -9.50
CA SER A 105 -1.65 14.43 -8.52
C SER A 105 -3.16 14.52 -8.27
N GLU A 106 -3.56 14.86 -7.04
CA GLU A 106 -4.98 15.06 -6.68
C GLU A 106 -5.72 16.09 -7.55
N ARG A 107 -4.98 17.05 -8.14
CA ARG A 107 -5.55 18.04 -9.05
C ARG A 107 -6.12 17.41 -10.33
N THR A 108 -5.54 16.30 -10.78
CA THR A 108 -5.89 15.66 -12.05
C THR A 108 -6.78 14.45 -11.85
N THR A 109 -6.63 13.72 -10.74
CA THR A 109 -7.30 12.44 -10.51
C THR A 109 -8.04 12.42 -9.18
N ARG A 110 -9.34 12.10 -9.24
CA ARG A 110 -10.16 11.93 -8.03
C ARG A 110 -9.72 10.70 -7.23
N TRP A 111 -9.78 10.80 -5.90
CA TRP A 111 -9.39 9.72 -4.99
C TRP A 111 -10.06 8.37 -5.30
N PHE A 112 -11.34 8.36 -5.74
CA PHE A 112 -12.03 7.14 -6.12
C PHE A 112 -11.32 6.41 -7.27
N ALA A 113 -10.81 7.13 -8.27
CA ALA A 113 -10.06 6.54 -9.37
C ALA A 113 -8.73 5.93 -8.87
N LYS A 114 -8.05 6.57 -7.91
CA LYS A 114 -6.85 6.02 -7.26
C LYS A 114 -7.16 4.73 -6.51
N THR A 115 -8.24 4.71 -5.72
CA THR A 115 -8.70 3.51 -5.01
C THR A 115 -8.99 2.37 -5.99
N GLN A 116 -9.65 2.65 -7.11
CA GLN A 116 -9.90 1.63 -8.14
C GLN A 116 -8.63 1.14 -8.83
N ALA A 117 -7.69 2.05 -9.11
CA ALA A 117 -6.39 1.70 -9.69
C ALA A 117 -5.60 0.76 -8.76
N VAL A 118 -5.55 1.05 -7.45
CA VAL A 118 -4.90 0.17 -6.46
C VAL A 118 -5.54 -1.22 -6.43
N LYS A 119 -6.89 -1.32 -6.46
CA LYS A 119 -7.57 -2.62 -6.51
C LYS A 119 -7.16 -3.43 -7.74
N LYS A 120 -7.10 -2.79 -8.91
CA LYS A 120 -6.69 -3.46 -10.15
C LYS A 120 -5.24 -3.90 -10.10
N VAL A 121 -4.33 -3.03 -9.64
CA VAL A 121 -2.91 -3.34 -9.48
C VAL A 121 -2.74 -4.56 -8.57
N MET A 122 -3.40 -4.58 -7.40
CA MET A 122 -3.29 -5.69 -6.46
C MET A 122 -3.93 -6.98 -6.95
N LYS A 123 -5.08 -6.88 -7.63
CA LYS A 123 -5.71 -8.02 -8.28
C LYS A 123 -4.82 -8.65 -9.36
N THR A 124 -4.10 -7.82 -10.13
CA THR A 124 -3.16 -8.30 -11.14
C THR A 124 -1.93 -8.92 -10.51
N MET A 125 -1.32 -8.29 -9.50
CA MET A 125 -0.09 -8.78 -8.86
C MET A 125 -0.31 -10.04 -8.01
N PHE A 126 -1.40 -10.08 -7.25
CA PHE A 126 -1.69 -11.13 -6.28
C PHE A 126 -3.12 -11.66 -6.47
N PRO A 127 -3.41 -12.34 -7.59
CA PRO A 127 -4.76 -12.80 -7.90
C PRO A 127 -5.32 -13.83 -6.91
N ALA A 128 -4.45 -14.61 -6.27
CA ALA A 128 -4.87 -15.63 -5.30
C ALA A 128 -5.39 -15.02 -3.99
N THR A 129 -4.73 -13.98 -3.47
CA THR A 129 -5.00 -13.44 -2.13
C THR A 129 -5.70 -12.08 -2.15
N LEU A 130 -5.44 -11.23 -3.15
CA LEU A 130 -5.92 -9.84 -3.19
C LEU A 130 -6.95 -9.55 -4.31
N SER A 131 -7.62 -10.58 -4.83
CA SER A 131 -8.60 -10.45 -5.92
C SER A 131 -9.98 -9.91 -5.52
N HIS A 132 -10.34 -10.03 -4.24
CA HIS A 132 -11.67 -9.68 -3.71
C HIS A 132 -11.58 -8.55 -2.67
N PRO A 133 -11.34 -7.30 -3.09
CA PRO A 133 -11.31 -6.16 -2.18
C PRO A 133 -12.71 -5.77 -1.71
N LYS A 134 -12.89 -5.58 -0.40
CA LYS A 134 -14.07 -4.93 0.17
C LYS A 134 -13.86 -3.42 0.19
N SER A 135 -14.75 -2.68 -0.47
CA SER A 135 -14.69 -1.22 -0.55
C SER A 135 -15.40 -0.56 0.62
N ASN A 136 -14.88 0.57 1.10
CA ASN A 136 -15.52 1.40 2.15
C ASN A 136 -15.92 0.56 3.37
N ALA A 137 -15.02 -0.31 3.82
CA ALA A 137 -15.30 -1.17 4.95
C ALA A 137 -15.45 -0.33 6.23
N GLU A 138 -16.57 -0.50 6.91
CA GLU A 138 -16.83 0.10 8.22
C GLU A 138 -16.51 -0.94 9.29
N LEU A 139 -15.46 -0.69 10.06
CA LEU A 139 -15.01 -1.56 11.14
C LEU A 139 -15.57 -1.10 12.49
N HIS A 140 -15.73 -2.07 13.38
CA HIS A 140 -16.18 -1.88 14.76
C HIS A 140 -14.97 -1.79 15.68
N LEU A 141 -15.08 -1.00 16.73
CA LEU A 141 -14.13 -1.05 17.85
C LEU A 141 -14.85 -1.60 19.08
N TYR A 142 -14.14 -2.46 19.80
CA TYR A 142 -14.61 -3.11 21.01
C TYR A 142 -13.82 -2.54 22.19
N PHE A 143 -14.54 -2.14 23.24
CA PHE A 143 -13.97 -1.53 24.44
C PHE A 143 -14.77 -1.95 25.67
N GLY A 144 -14.20 -2.78 26.52
CA GLY A 144 -14.91 -3.48 27.58
C GLY A 144 -16.05 -4.32 27.01
N ASP A 145 -17.20 -4.26 27.67
CA ASP A 145 -18.43 -4.93 27.22
C ASP A 145 -19.18 -4.17 26.12
N ARG A 146 -18.53 -3.17 25.49
CA ARG A 146 -19.18 -2.26 24.54
C ARG A 146 -18.62 -2.40 23.14
N VAL A 147 -19.52 -2.32 22.16
CA VAL A 147 -19.21 -2.23 20.74
C VAL A 147 -19.56 -0.86 20.21
N HIS A 148 -18.55 -0.17 19.70
CA HIS A 148 -18.68 1.07 18.96
C HIS A 148 -18.81 0.75 17.46
N GLN A 149 -20.01 0.93 16.92
CA GLN A 149 -20.31 0.50 15.57
C GLN A 149 -19.81 1.48 14.50
N LYS A 150 -19.19 0.96 13.43
CA LYS A 150 -18.85 1.71 12.21
C LYS A 150 -17.98 2.94 12.48
N VAL A 151 -17.09 2.84 13.47
CA VAL A 151 -16.29 3.98 13.96
C VAL A 151 -14.97 4.16 13.22
N VAL A 152 -14.46 3.08 12.63
CA VAL A 152 -13.26 3.11 11.79
C VAL A 152 -13.67 2.81 10.35
N ARG A 153 -13.17 3.60 9.41
CA ARG A 153 -13.46 3.43 7.99
C ARG A 153 -12.17 3.17 7.23
N ALA A 154 -12.12 2.09 6.48
CA ALA A 154 -11.01 1.76 5.60
C ALA A 154 -11.48 1.78 4.14
N PRO A 155 -10.81 2.53 3.24
CA PRO A 155 -11.18 2.58 1.82
C PRO A 155 -11.20 1.22 1.14
N ILE A 156 -10.21 0.37 1.44
CA ILE A 156 -10.14 -1.00 0.95
C ILE A 156 -9.64 -1.91 2.07
N ILE A 157 -10.27 -3.08 2.20
CA ILE A 157 -9.80 -4.20 3.03
C ILE A 157 -9.80 -5.48 2.20
N TRP A 158 -8.79 -6.32 2.42
CA TRP A 158 -8.71 -7.71 1.97
C TRP A 158 -8.68 -8.63 3.20
N GLY A 159 -9.28 -9.81 3.09
CA GLY A 159 -9.18 -10.86 4.11
C GLY A 159 -10.29 -10.93 5.15
N GLN A 160 -11.28 -10.04 5.15
CA GLN A 160 -12.43 -10.18 6.05
C GLN A 160 -13.32 -11.36 5.60
N SER A 161 -13.81 -12.15 6.56
CA SER A 161 -14.84 -13.16 6.29
C SER A 161 -16.05 -12.50 5.63
N ASP A 162 -16.57 -13.12 4.58
CA ASP A 162 -17.88 -12.79 4.04
C ASP A 162 -18.90 -13.16 5.12
N ASP A 163 -19.16 -12.25 6.07
CA ASP A 163 -20.36 -12.35 6.88
C ASP A 163 -21.51 -11.98 5.95
N ASP A 164 -22.35 -12.97 5.67
CA ASP A 164 -23.56 -12.92 4.88
C ASP A 164 -24.31 -11.59 5.04
N GLY A 165 -24.53 -10.89 3.92
CA GLY A 165 -25.61 -9.92 3.81
C GLY A 165 -25.23 -8.62 3.12
N MET A 166 -25.67 -8.51 1.86
CA MET A 166 -25.81 -7.26 1.10
C MET A 166 -24.52 -6.66 0.55
N SER A 167 -23.79 -7.46 -0.24
CA SER A 167 -22.96 -6.87 -1.30
C SER A 167 -23.88 -6.38 -2.43
N PHE A 168 -24.18 -5.09 -2.44
CA PHE A 168 -24.76 -4.40 -3.59
C PHE A 168 -23.62 -3.88 -4.48
N ASP A 169 -22.68 -4.75 -4.85
CA ASP A 169 -21.70 -4.42 -5.87
C ASP A 169 -22.16 -5.05 -7.19
N SER A 170 -22.78 -4.19 -8.02
CA SER A 170 -23.08 -4.42 -9.43
C SER A 170 -24.14 -5.48 -9.78
N ALA A 171 -25.42 -5.21 -9.48
CA ALA A 171 -26.54 -5.81 -10.19
C ALA A 171 -27.33 -4.71 -10.93
N ALA A 172 -27.34 -4.79 -12.26
CA ALA A 172 -28.19 -3.96 -13.11
C ALA A 172 -29.66 -4.09 -12.70
N THR A 173 -30.37 -2.97 -12.63
CA THR A 173 -31.81 -2.87 -12.35
C THR A 173 -32.60 -3.66 -13.40
N GLN A 174 -32.99 -4.89 -13.07
CA GLN A 174 -34.03 -5.61 -13.80
C GLN A 174 -35.40 -5.20 -13.21
N PRO A 175 -36.41 -4.92 -14.04
CA PRO A 175 -37.69 -4.41 -13.58
C PRO A 175 -38.45 -5.44 -12.76
N ALA A 176 -39.06 -4.98 -11.67
CA ALA A 176 -39.83 -5.78 -10.74
C ALA A 176 -41.04 -6.40 -11.43
N THR A 177 -41.04 -7.73 -11.58
CA THR A 177 -42.26 -8.50 -11.81
C THR A 177 -42.33 -9.69 -10.85
N SER A 178 -43.49 -9.78 -10.21
CA SER A 178 -44.06 -10.88 -9.43
C SER A 178 -43.36 -11.36 -8.14
N SER A 179 -44.08 -11.05 -7.05
CA SER A 179 -44.16 -11.77 -5.78
C SER A 179 -44.13 -13.31 -5.93
N ALA A 180 -43.24 -13.98 -5.19
CA ALA A 180 -43.50 -15.30 -4.65
C ALA A 180 -42.70 -15.52 -3.35
N LYS A 181 -43.43 -15.81 -2.27
CA LYS A 181 -42.96 -16.36 -0.99
C LYS A 181 -42.19 -17.65 -1.22
N MET A 182 -40.96 -17.77 -0.72
CA MET A 182 -40.26 -18.99 -0.23
C MET A 182 -38.93 -18.54 0.37
N SER A 183 -38.31 -19.11 1.40
CA SER A 183 -38.68 -19.90 2.57
C SER A 183 -37.45 -19.83 3.48
N ALA A 184 -37.66 -19.91 4.79
CA ALA A 184 -36.62 -20.13 5.78
C ALA A 184 -36.00 -21.53 5.64
N SER A 185 -34.75 -21.68 6.11
CA SER A 185 -33.94 -22.91 6.21
C SER A 185 -33.35 -23.38 4.87
N CYS A 186 -32.05 -23.64 4.71
CA CYS A 186 -31.19 -24.48 5.55
C CYS A 186 -29.76 -23.90 5.61
N ARG A 187 -29.24 -23.60 6.81
CA ARG A 187 -27.79 -23.45 7.00
C ARG A 187 -27.21 -24.84 7.23
N ASN A 188 -26.35 -25.29 6.32
CA ASN A 188 -25.51 -26.45 6.57
C ASN A 188 -24.49 -26.08 7.68
N PRO A 189 -24.26 -26.95 8.68
CA PRO A 189 -23.23 -26.72 9.70
C PRO A 189 -21.82 -27.11 9.25
N ASP A 190 -21.62 -27.49 7.98
CA ASP A 190 -20.29 -27.72 7.39
C ASP A 190 -19.72 -26.40 6.86
N SER A 191 -19.52 -25.42 7.74
CA SER A 191 -18.52 -24.40 7.47
C SER A 191 -17.16 -25.05 7.68
N SER A 192 -16.37 -25.20 6.61
CA SER A 192 -14.93 -25.41 6.69
C SER A 192 -14.35 -24.60 7.87
N PRO A 193 -13.39 -25.13 8.65
CA PRO A 193 -12.80 -24.37 9.74
C PRO A 193 -12.39 -23.00 9.21
N ARG A 194 -12.97 -21.93 9.76
CA ARG A 194 -12.62 -20.54 9.44
C ARG A 194 -11.11 -20.45 9.57
N MET A 195 -10.41 -20.38 8.44
CA MET A 195 -8.96 -20.50 8.41
C MET A 195 -8.36 -19.38 9.26
N PRO A 196 -7.60 -19.70 10.32
CA PRO A 196 -7.06 -18.71 11.26
C PRO A 196 -5.98 -17.80 10.65
N ASN A 197 -5.54 -18.07 9.41
CA ASN A 197 -4.44 -17.38 8.73
C ASN A 197 -4.89 -16.67 7.44
N ARG A 198 -6.01 -15.94 7.45
CA ARG A 198 -6.36 -15.12 6.28
C ARG A 198 -5.65 -13.77 6.40
N PRO A 199 -4.88 -13.34 5.39
CA PRO A 199 -4.11 -12.12 5.48
C PRO A 199 -5.02 -10.89 5.63
N LEU A 200 -4.87 -10.15 6.72
CA LEU A 200 -5.60 -8.92 6.99
C LEU A 200 -4.80 -7.74 6.42
N LEU A 201 -5.20 -7.28 5.24
CA LEU A 201 -4.58 -6.13 4.58
C LEU A 201 -5.60 -5.01 4.40
N ALA A 202 -5.24 -3.79 4.79
CA ALA A 202 -6.00 -2.58 4.45
C ALA A 202 -5.20 -1.67 3.52
N TYR A 203 -5.90 -0.80 2.80
CA TYR A 203 -5.28 0.30 2.06
C TYR A 203 -5.92 1.65 2.38
N ILE A 204 -5.06 2.67 2.55
CA ILE A 204 -5.45 4.06 2.81
C ILE A 204 -4.66 4.99 1.90
N ASN A 205 -5.31 6.07 1.45
CA ASN A 205 -4.64 7.20 0.81
C ASN A 205 -4.38 8.30 1.86
N LYS A 206 -3.10 8.63 2.08
CA LYS A 206 -2.63 9.65 3.06
C LYS A 206 -3.23 11.03 2.79
N LYS A 207 -3.15 11.50 1.54
CA LYS A 207 -3.67 12.83 1.16
C LYS A 207 -5.18 12.88 1.26
N GLN A 208 -5.89 11.79 0.94
CA GLN A 208 -7.33 11.69 1.18
C GLN A 208 -7.67 11.78 2.67
N LEU A 209 -6.96 11.07 3.55
CA LEU A 209 -7.17 11.13 5.00
C LEU A 209 -6.93 12.55 5.54
N ARG A 210 -5.87 13.20 5.08
CA ARG A 210 -5.56 14.61 5.37
C ARG A 210 -6.67 15.55 4.91
N ALA A 211 -7.20 15.33 3.71
CA ALA A 211 -8.31 16.11 3.16
C ALA A 211 -9.61 15.92 3.97
N ILE A 212 -9.90 14.69 4.43
CA ILE A 212 -11.05 14.41 5.29
C ILE A 212 -10.90 15.15 6.62
N ARG A 213 -9.75 15.05 7.28
CA ARG A 213 -9.51 15.70 8.58
C ARG A 213 -9.53 17.22 8.49
N SER A 214 -8.98 17.80 7.42
CA SER A 214 -9.01 19.25 7.21
C SER A 214 -10.41 19.82 6.96
N ASN A 215 -11.36 18.98 6.52
CA ASN A 215 -12.75 19.34 6.24
C ASN A 215 -13.76 18.65 7.17
N LEU A 216 -13.30 18.09 8.29
CA LEU A 216 -14.13 17.27 9.17
C LEU A 216 -15.26 18.07 9.82
N TYR A 217 -14.97 19.30 10.20
CA TYR A 217 -15.91 20.18 10.87
C TYR A 217 -16.66 21.02 9.84
N ARG A 218 -17.96 20.72 9.65
CA ARG A 218 -18.84 21.56 8.84
C ARG A 218 -19.15 22.86 9.58
N VAL A 219 -19.04 23.98 8.87
CA VAL A 219 -19.39 25.31 9.37
C VAL A 219 -20.74 25.66 8.78
N CYS A 220 -21.74 25.90 9.63
CA CYS A 220 -23.02 26.44 9.18
C CYS A 220 -22.84 27.88 8.73
N SER A 221 -23.57 28.27 7.69
CA SER A 221 -23.65 29.65 7.24
C SER A 221 -24.03 30.58 8.40
N GLY A 222 -23.42 31.75 8.39
CA GLY A 222 -23.65 32.77 9.40
C GLY A 222 -24.96 33.53 9.20
N PRO A 223 -25.23 34.54 10.04
CA PRO A 223 -26.44 35.35 9.97
C PRO A 223 -26.55 36.14 8.66
N ALA A 224 -27.80 36.36 8.21
CA ALA A 224 -28.06 36.97 6.91
C ALA A 224 -27.50 38.40 6.77
N ASP A 225 -27.59 39.15 7.86
CA ASP A 225 -27.24 40.58 7.94
C ASP A 225 -25.78 40.82 8.36
N GLY A 226 -24.93 39.77 8.35
CA GLY A 226 -23.55 39.84 8.82
C GLY A 226 -22.61 38.98 7.99
N ASP A 227 -21.66 38.34 8.67
CA ASP A 227 -20.70 37.44 8.04
C ASP A 227 -21.35 36.09 7.71
N GLN A 228 -21.85 35.99 6.48
CA GLN A 228 -22.49 34.80 5.91
C GLN A 228 -21.58 33.56 5.88
N ASP A 229 -20.27 33.78 5.75
CA ASP A 229 -19.29 32.70 5.73
C ASP A 229 -18.91 32.21 7.13
N ASN A 230 -19.41 32.89 8.17
CA ASN A 230 -19.16 32.58 9.57
C ASN A 230 -17.65 32.43 9.85
N THR A 231 -16.87 33.39 9.36
CA THR A 231 -15.41 33.39 9.35
C THR A 231 -14.80 33.09 10.72
N PRO A 232 -15.30 33.62 11.87
CA PRO A 232 -14.76 33.27 13.18
C PRO A 232 -14.89 31.78 13.49
N VAL A 233 -16.04 31.17 13.22
CA VAL A 233 -16.25 29.74 13.42
C VAL A 233 -15.41 28.95 12.42
N GLN A 234 -15.33 29.38 11.17
CA GLN A 234 -14.47 28.75 10.18
C GLN A 234 -13.00 28.74 10.59
N ARG A 235 -12.48 29.85 11.13
CA ARG A 235 -11.11 29.93 11.67
C ARG A 235 -10.93 29.01 12.87
N LEU A 236 -11.88 28.97 13.80
CA LEU A 236 -11.83 28.08 14.96
C LEU A 236 -11.82 26.60 14.54
N GLN A 237 -12.70 26.21 13.61
CA GLN A 237 -12.76 24.85 13.10
C GLN A 237 -11.50 24.47 12.32
N ARG A 238 -10.93 25.40 11.55
CA ARG A 238 -9.63 25.20 10.88
C ARG A 238 -8.49 25.01 11.90
N LEU A 239 -8.50 25.72 13.02
CA LEU A 239 -7.51 25.51 14.08
C LEU A 239 -7.67 24.13 14.72
N ARG A 240 -8.91 23.69 14.97
CA ARG A 240 -9.19 22.33 15.48
C ARG A 240 -8.76 21.25 14.49
N SER A 241 -9.06 21.40 13.21
CA SER A 241 -8.66 20.41 12.20
C SER A 241 -7.15 20.31 12.04
N LYS A 242 -6.40 21.41 12.25
CA LYS A 242 -4.93 21.39 12.24
C LYS A 242 -4.35 20.51 13.35
N GLN A 243 -5.01 20.42 14.50
CA GLN A 243 -4.58 19.57 15.61
C GLN A 243 -4.77 18.07 15.32
N LEU A 244 -5.53 17.72 14.28
CA LEU A 244 -5.75 16.32 13.85
C LEU A 244 -4.70 15.85 12.84
N ILE A 245 -3.87 16.75 12.32
CA ILE A 245 -2.83 16.41 11.36
C ILE A 245 -1.62 15.93 12.16
N PRO A 246 -1.11 14.71 11.90
CA PRO A 246 0.03 14.19 12.65
C PRO A 246 1.28 15.01 12.37
N PHE A 247 2.21 15.04 13.32
CA PHE A 247 3.51 15.69 13.13
C PHE A 247 4.32 15.01 12.00
N ASP A 248 4.28 13.69 11.94
CA ASP A 248 4.85 12.86 10.87
C ASP A 248 3.72 12.11 10.13
N GLU A 249 3.65 12.27 8.81
CA GLU A 249 2.60 11.65 7.97
C GLU A 249 2.70 10.11 7.93
N ASP A 250 3.89 9.57 8.21
CA ASP A 250 4.12 8.14 8.27
C ASP A 250 3.71 7.54 9.64
N GLN A 251 3.50 8.37 10.67
CA GLN A 251 3.16 7.97 12.04
C GLN A 251 1.78 8.48 12.47
N ASP A 252 0.74 8.02 11.77
CA ASP A 252 -0.63 8.48 12.01
C ASP A 252 -1.37 7.59 13.02
N ALA A 253 -1.96 8.19 14.05
CA ALA A 253 -2.81 7.49 15.02
C ALA A 253 -4.02 6.78 14.37
N HIS A 254 -4.47 7.21 13.18
CA HIS A 254 -5.52 6.52 12.45
C HIS A 254 -5.10 5.13 11.94
N TYR A 255 -3.80 4.94 11.66
CA TYR A 255 -3.27 3.64 11.24
C TYR A 255 -3.41 2.63 12.38
N VAL A 256 -3.05 3.05 13.60
CA VAL A 256 -3.24 2.28 14.83
C VAL A 256 -4.70 1.85 14.99
N ALA A 257 -5.64 2.78 14.80
CA ALA A 257 -7.06 2.48 14.92
C ALA A 257 -7.55 1.44 13.89
N ILE A 258 -7.07 1.53 12.65
CA ILE A 258 -7.43 0.59 11.58
C ILE A 258 -6.86 -0.80 11.86
N MET A 259 -5.57 -0.88 12.21
CA MET A 259 -4.92 -2.12 12.61
C MET A 259 -5.65 -2.78 13.78
N LEU A 260 -5.92 -2.02 14.85
CA LEU A 260 -6.68 -2.50 16.00
C LEU A 260 -8.07 -3.00 15.62
N ALA A 261 -8.82 -2.23 14.84
CA ALA A 261 -10.18 -2.61 14.43
C ALA A 261 -10.19 -3.87 13.54
N MET A 262 -9.15 -4.07 12.71
CA MET A 262 -8.99 -5.29 11.92
C MET A 262 -8.73 -6.51 12.81
N ALA A 263 -7.79 -6.40 13.76
CA ALA A 263 -7.50 -7.49 14.70
C ALA A 263 -8.70 -7.83 15.58
N GLN A 264 -9.40 -6.81 16.09
CA GLN A 264 -10.63 -7.03 16.85
C GLN A 264 -11.71 -7.68 15.97
N SER A 265 -11.92 -7.22 14.74
CA SER A 265 -12.88 -7.86 13.84
C SER A 265 -12.56 -9.34 13.59
N HIS A 266 -11.28 -9.72 13.58
CA HIS A 266 -10.86 -11.10 13.42
C HIS A 266 -11.23 -11.93 14.66
N VAL A 267 -10.84 -11.50 15.86
CA VAL A 267 -11.07 -12.24 17.11
C VAL A 267 -12.56 -12.28 17.49
N TYR A 268 -13.23 -11.13 17.50
CA TYR A 268 -14.65 -11.04 17.87
C TYR A 268 -15.55 -11.69 16.81
N GLY A 269 -15.16 -11.60 15.53
CA GLY A 269 -15.85 -12.30 14.44
C GLY A 269 -15.74 -13.82 14.57
N ALA A 270 -14.56 -14.34 14.94
CA ALA A 270 -14.33 -15.75 15.19
C ALA A 270 -15.16 -16.27 16.39
N ALA A 271 -15.27 -15.48 17.46
CA ALA A 271 -16.08 -15.78 18.63
C ALA A 271 -17.60 -15.68 18.41
N GLY A 272 -18.04 -15.21 17.23
CA GLY A 272 -19.45 -14.98 16.93
C GLY A 272 -20.05 -13.83 17.75
N SER A 273 -19.20 -12.98 18.33
CA SER A 273 -19.63 -11.85 19.15
C SER A 273 -20.39 -10.86 18.29
N ARG A 274 -21.65 -10.60 18.66
CA ARG A 274 -22.53 -9.71 17.93
C ARG A 274 -23.06 -8.62 18.86
N PRO A 275 -23.21 -7.39 18.36
CA PRO A 275 -23.86 -6.33 19.13
C PRO A 275 -25.33 -6.68 19.32
N GLN A 276 -25.84 -6.57 20.56
CA GLN A 276 -27.22 -6.94 20.86
C GLN A 276 -28.23 -6.14 19.98
N PRO A 277 -29.14 -6.83 19.27
CA PRO A 277 -30.19 -6.16 18.51
C PRO A 277 -31.17 -5.46 19.46
N GLY A 278 -31.51 -4.20 19.15
CA GLY A 278 -32.51 -3.43 19.90
C GLY A 278 -32.02 -2.69 21.14
N SER A 279 -30.76 -2.86 21.57
CA SER A 279 -30.22 -2.05 22.68
C SER A 279 -29.96 -0.61 22.21
N PRO A 280 -30.58 0.42 22.81
CA PRO A 280 -30.16 1.79 22.56
C PRO A 280 -28.70 1.97 23.01
N PRO A 281 -27.91 2.81 22.32
CA PRO A 281 -26.57 3.13 22.81
C PRO A 281 -26.68 3.69 24.22
N ARG A 282 -26.04 3.03 25.20
CA ARG A 282 -26.03 3.52 26.60
C ARG A 282 -25.17 4.78 26.70
N PHE A 283 -25.24 5.48 27.83
CA PHE A 283 -24.33 6.59 28.17
C PHE A 283 -22.87 6.21 27.82
N GLY A 284 -22.27 6.91 26.85
CA GLY A 284 -20.95 6.60 26.29
C GLY A 284 -20.95 5.95 24.89
N GLY A 285 -22.10 5.80 24.22
CA GLY A 285 -22.19 5.63 22.76
C GLY A 285 -22.03 4.22 22.17
N GLY A 286 -21.78 3.19 22.99
CA GLY A 286 -21.63 1.79 22.55
C GLY A 286 -22.87 0.91 22.82
N LYS A 287 -23.02 -0.17 22.06
CA LYS A 287 -24.01 -1.25 22.32
C LYS A 287 -23.39 -2.35 23.19
N LEU A 288 -24.21 -3.05 23.96
CA LEU A 288 -23.73 -4.18 24.76
C LEU A 288 -23.32 -5.34 23.84
N LEU A 289 -22.19 -5.96 24.17
CA LEU A 289 -21.69 -7.12 23.47
C LEU A 289 -22.35 -8.41 23.98
N GLU A 290 -22.84 -9.23 23.05
CA GLU A 290 -23.29 -10.59 23.34
C GLU A 290 -22.13 -11.56 23.08
N ASN A 291 -21.84 -12.44 24.04
CA ASN A 291 -20.77 -13.45 23.98
C ASN A 291 -19.38 -12.83 23.70
N PRO A 292 -18.77 -12.13 24.67
CA PRO A 292 -17.39 -11.66 24.52
C PRO A 292 -16.43 -12.86 24.34
N PRO A 293 -15.35 -12.68 23.56
CA PRO A 293 -14.33 -13.71 23.40
C PRO A 293 -13.68 -14.04 24.75
N THR A 294 -13.47 -15.34 25.00
CA THR A 294 -12.88 -15.85 26.26
C THR A 294 -11.37 -15.93 26.23
N SER A 295 -10.76 -15.86 25.05
CA SER A 295 -9.31 -15.92 24.84
C SER A 295 -8.91 -15.10 23.63
N PHE A 296 -7.77 -14.43 23.72
CA PHE A 296 -7.19 -13.66 22.62
C PHE A 296 -5.96 -14.38 22.07
N ALA A 297 -5.71 -14.18 20.78
CA ALA A 297 -4.53 -14.67 20.08
C ALA A 297 -3.83 -13.47 19.43
N ASN A 298 -2.53 -13.60 19.19
CA ASN A 298 -1.79 -12.61 18.42
C ASN A 298 -2.33 -12.58 16.98
N VAL A 299 -2.47 -11.37 16.43
CA VAL A 299 -2.96 -11.18 15.07
C VAL A 299 -2.02 -10.25 14.33
N THR A 300 -1.40 -10.77 13.27
CA THR A 300 -0.61 -9.96 12.34
C THR A 300 -1.55 -9.22 11.38
N VAL A 301 -1.36 -7.91 11.27
CA VAL A 301 -2.14 -7.06 10.37
C VAL A 301 -1.20 -6.23 9.51
N HIS A 302 -1.63 -6.03 8.26
CA HIS A 302 -0.91 -5.23 7.29
C HIS A 302 -1.74 -4.01 6.88
N LEU A 303 -1.08 -2.89 6.71
CA LEU A 303 -1.68 -1.67 6.17
C LEU A 303 -0.78 -1.15 5.06
N MET A 304 -1.36 -0.80 3.92
CA MET A 304 -0.63 -0.20 2.82
C MET A 304 -1.09 1.23 2.55
N THR A 305 -0.14 2.09 2.25
CA THR A 305 -0.37 3.44 1.72
C THR A 305 0.53 3.69 0.52
N HIS A 306 0.39 4.85 -0.12
CA HIS A 306 1.31 5.29 -1.16
C HIS A 306 1.73 6.75 -0.92
N SER A 307 2.94 7.05 -1.35
CA SER A 307 3.51 8.39 -1.40
C SER A 307 3.56 8.84 -2.86
N GLU A 308 2.86 9.93 -3.18
CA GLU A 308 2.92 10.53 -4.51
C GLU A 308 4.27 11.22 -4.75
N ASP A 309 4.89 11.75 -3.68
CA ASP A 309 6.05 12.63 -3.78
C ASP A 309 7.33 11.81 -4.00
N THR A 310 7.42 10.63 -3.37
CA THR A 310 8.55 9.70 -3.55
C THR A 310 8.25 8.56 -4.51
N ALA A 311 7.01 8.43 -4.98
CA ALA A 311 6.55 7.32 -5.82
C ALA A 311 6.78 5.92 -5.19
N ASP A 312 6.55 5.81 -3.88
CA ASP A 312 6.69 4.58 -3.11
C ASP A 312 5.33 4.06 -2.62
N PHE A 313 5.19 2.75 -2.53
CA PHE A 313 4.24 2.14 -1.59
C PHE A 313 4.89 2.07 -0.22
N VAL A 314 4.13 2.35 0.83
CA VAL A 314 4.58 2.16 2.22
C VAL A 314 3.70 1.07 2.83
N VAL A 315 4.33 -0.04 3.20
CA VAL A 315 3.67 -1.21 3.78
C VAL A 315 4.03 -1.27 5.25
N TYR A 316 3.01 -1.16 6.09
CA TYR A 316 3.09 -1.27 7.53
C TYR A 316 2.68 -2.69 7.94
N GLU A 317 3.39 -3.22 8.92
CA GLU A 317 3.15 -4.52 9.55
C GLU A 317 3.10 -4.31 11.06
N ALA A 318 2.14 -4.95 11.72
CA ALA A 318 2.04 -4.94 13.16
C ALA A 318 1.51 -6.29 13.66
N GLU A 319 2.19 -6.86 14.65
CA GLU A 319 1.66 -7.99 15.41
C GLU A 319 0.90 -7.44 16.61
N ILE A 320 -0.43 -7.50 16.54
CA ILE A 320 -1.27 -7.08 17.66
C ILE A 320 -1.34 -8.24 18.64
N THR A 321 -0.70 -8.08 19.78
CA THR A 321 -0.59 -9.13 20.81
C THR A 321 -1.92 -9.41 21.49
N ALA A 322 -2.08 -10.64 21.98
CA ALA A 322 -3.23 -11.03 22.79
C ALA A 322 -3.39 -10.13 24.03
N THR A 323 -2.28 -9.80 24.69
CA THR A 323 -2.25 -8.91 25.87
C THR A 323 -2.74 -7.50 25.53
N PHE A 324 -2.39 -6.97 24.35
CA PHE A 324 -2.90 -5.68 23.88
C PHE A 324 -4.42 -5.73 23.64
N LEU A 325 -4.94 -6.78 23.01
CA LEU A 325 -6.38 -6.95 22.80
C LEU A 325 -7.16 -7.15 24.11
N GLU A 326 -6.60 -7.92 25.05
CA GLU A 326 -7.17 -8.13 26.39
C GLU A 326 -7.30 -6.82 27.16
N ARG A 327 -6.35 -5.90 27.00
CA ARG A 327 -6.39 -4.57 27.58
C ARG A 327 -7.63 -3.79 27.13
N PHE A 328 -8.02 -3.91 25.86
CA PHE A 328 -9.25 -3.30 25.34
C PHE A 328 -10.50 -4.05 25.79
N ALA A 329 -10.42 -5.37 26.01
CA ALA A 329 -11.54 -6.16 26.54
C ALA A 329 -11.78 -5.92 28.04
N ASN A 330 -10.74 -5.61 28.81
CA ASN A 330 -10.79 -5.34 30.25
C ASN A 330 -10.17 -3.97 30.57
N PRO A 331 -10.81 -2.84 30.19
CA PRO A 331 -10.21 -1.51 30.28
C PRO A 331 -9.94 -1.01 31.71
N THR A 332 -10.48 -1.68 32.74
CA THR A 332 -10.23 -1.38 34.16
C THR A 332 -8.98 -2.05 34.72
N LYS A 333 -8.46 -3.09 34.04
CA LYS A 333 -7.30 -3.85 34.48
C LYS A 333 -6.04 -3.37 33.79
N ALA A 334 -4.95 -3.36 34.52
CA ALA A 334 -3.63 -3.09 33.97
C ALA A 334 -3.12 -4.34 33.25
N PRO A 335 -2.35 -4.17 32.15
CA PRO A 335 -1.57 -5.27 31.62
C PRO A 335 -0.55 -5.75 32.68
N ALA A 336 -0.24 -7.04 32.70
CA ALA A 336 0.76 -7.60 33.62
C ALA A 336 2.11 -6.86 33.48
N GLU A 337 2.82 -6.65 34.59
CA GLU A 337 4.02 -5.78 34.63
C GLU A 337 5.17 -6.22 33.70
N ASP A 338 5.24 -7.51 33.35
CA ASP A 338 6.23 -8.09 32.43
C ASP A 338 5.80 -8.07 30.95
N ALA A 339 4.58 -7.63 30.64
CA ALA A 339 4.08 -7.59 29.28
C ALA A 339 4.42 -6.25 28.62
N ASP A 340 5.19 -6.28 27.54
CA ASP A 340 5.29 -5.16 26.59
C ASP A 340 3.87 -4.85 26.07
N SER A 341 3.23 -3.87 26.70
CA SER A 341 1.80 -3.56 26.52
C SER A 341 1.54 -2.49 25.46
N GLY A 342 2.59 -2.11 24.73
CA GLY A 342 2.52 -1.21 23.58
C GLY A 342 2.22 -1.96 22.28
N LEU A 343 2.21 -1.21 21.18
CA LEU A 343 2.03 -1.73 19.84
C LEU A 343 3.23 -1.33 18.98
N ASP A 344 4.01 -2.31 18.54
CA ASP A 344 5.12 -2.07 17.64
C ASP A 344 4.66 -2.22 16.19
N ILE A 345 4.82 -1.15 15.42
CA ILE A 345 4.44 -1.06 14.01
C ILE A 345 5.72 -0.86 13.22
N THR A 346 6.08 -1.83 12.38
CA THR A 346 7.19 -1.71 11.46
C THR A 346 6.68 -1.31 10.08
N PHE A 347 7.49 -0.63 9.28
CA PHE A 347 7.10 -0.34 7.90
C PHE A 347 8.26 -0.28 6.93
N HIS A 348 7.99 -0.70 5.69
CA HIS A 348 8.94 -0.69 4.58
C HIS A 348 8.47 0.27 3.50
N ARG A 349 9.42 0.97 2.88
CA ARG A 349 9.20 1.71 1.63
C ARG A 349 9.54 0.82 0.43
N VAL A 350 8.63 0.76 -0.53
CA VAL A 350 8.77 -0.04 -1.75
C VAL A 350 8.62 0.86 -2.97
N PRO A 351 9.70 1.15 -3.71
CA PRO A 351 9.63 1.99 -4.88
C PRO A 351 8.82 1.32 -5.98
N ILE A 352 7.91 2.08 -6.59
CA ILE A 352 7.07 1.60 -7.69
C ILE A 352 7.91 1.35 -8.95
N TRP A 353 8.96 2.13 -9.14
CA TRP A 353 9.86 2.01 -10.28
C TRP A 353 11.14 1.26 -9.91
N PRO A 354 11.61 0.32 -10.74
CA PRO A 354 11.01 -0.14 -12.01
C PRO A 354 9.77 -1.03 -11.78
N ILE A 355 8.74 -0.93 -12.65
CA ILE A 355 7.53 -1.76 -12.54
C ILE A 355 7.87 -3.27 -12.58
N LEU A 356 8.86 -3.63 -13.39
CA LEU A 356 9.37 -4.99 -13.44
C LEU A 356 10.12 -5.29 -12.12
N GLY A 357 9.68 -6.31 -11.39
CA GLY A 357 10.18 -6.63 -10.05
C GLY A 357 9.31 -6.07 -8.93
N LEU A 358 8.35 -5.19 -9.23
CA LEU A 358 7.50 -4.57 -8.21
C LEU A 358 6.67 -5.60 -7.44
N LYS A 359 6.17 -6.65 -8.10
CA LYS A 359 5.44 -7.73 -7.43
C LYS A 359 6.32 -8.42 -6.39
N GLU A 360 7.56 -8.73 -6.75
CA GLU A 360 8.52 -9.43 -5.90
C GLU A 360 8.96 -8.56 -4.72
N ARG A 361 9.13 -7.24 -4.94
CA ARG A 361 9.41 -6.29 -3.87
C ARG A 361 8.24 -6.15 -2.90
N LEU A 362 7.01 -6.05 -3.42
CA LEU A 362 5.80 -6.04 -2.60
C LEU A 362 5.57 -7.37 -1.90
N ALA A 363 5.92 -8.49 -2.53
CA ALA A 363 5.82 -9.82 -1.92
C ALA A 363 6.71 -9.93 -0.68
N GLN A 364 7.95 -9.43 -0.76
CA GLN A 364 8.83 -9.34 0.40
C GLN A 364 8.25 -8.43 1.49
N ALA A 365 7.65 -7.31 1.11
CA ALA A 365 7.08 -6.36 2.06
C ALA A 365 5.82 -6.88 2.78
N PHE A 366 4.99 -7.68 2.09
CA PHE A 366 3.78 -8.27 2.67
C PHE A 366 4.03 -9.58 3.41
N GLY A 367 5.23 -10.16 3.27
CA GLY A 367 5.55 -11.44 3.88
C GLY A 367 4.80 -12.65 3.29
N PRO A 368 5.08 -13.85 3.84
CA PRO A 368 4.58 -15.12 3.30
C PRO A 368 3.07 -15.30 3.48
N GLU A 369 2.45 -14.63 4.44
CA GLU A 369 1.01 -14.76 4.72
C GLU A 369 0.14 -14.23 3.57
N ILE A 370 0.60 -13.17 2.90
CA ILE A 370 -0.15 -12.54 1.80
C ILE A 370 0.37 -13.01 0.43
N ALA A 371 1.69 -13.10 0.27
CA ALA A 371 2.32 -13.32 -1.03
C ALA A 371 2.81 -14.76 -1.24
N GLY A 372 2.71 -15.63 -0.23
CA GLY A 372 3.14 -17.02 -0.29
C GLY A 372 4.64 -17.16 -0.56
N ASP A 373 5.01 -18.18 -1.34
CA ASP A 373 6.41 -18.53 -1.63
C ASP A 373 7.22 -17.40 -2.27
N ALA A 374 6.56 -16.44 -2.93
CA ALA A 374 7.22 -15.29 -3.54
C ALA A 374 7.93 -14.38 -2.52
N ALA A 375 7.44 -14.35 -1.27
CA ALA A 375 8.03 -13.60 -0.17
C ALA A 375 9.28 -14.28 0.41
N LEU A 376 9.32 -15.63 0.36
CA LEU A 376 10.40 -16.44 0.95
C LEU A 376 11.61 -16.60 0.02
N LYS A 377 11.46 -16.21 -1.25
CA LYS A 377 12.56 -16.31 -2.21
C LYS A 377 13.58 -15.21 -1.93
N ASN A 378 14.82 -15.59 -1.64
CA ASN A 378 15.93 -14.65 -1.57
C ASN A 378 16.26 -14.15 -2.97
N TRP A 379 15.73 -12.98 -3.31
CA TRP A 379 16.03 -12.28 -4.54
C TRP A 379 17.41 -11.63 -4.41
N GLY A 380 18.38 -12.05 -5.21
CA GLY A 380 19.64 -11.30 -5.36
C GLY A 380 19.37 -9.89 -5.94
N ASP A 381 20.38 -9.03 -5.91
CA ASP A 381 20.26 -7.62 -6.36
C ASP A 381 19.65 -7.51 -7.77
N GLU A 382 20.10 -8.37 -8.69
CA GLU A 382 19.57 -8.48 -10.04
C GLU A 382 19.00 -9.88 -10.28
N SER A 383 17.73 -9.96 -10.72
CA SER A 383 17.09 -11.24 -11.03
C SER A 383 16.52 -11.28 -12.45
N ASN A 384 16.70 -12.43 -13.11
CA ASN A 384 16.06 -12.73 -14.39
C ASN A 384 14.78 -13.57 -14.23
N ASP A 385 14.47 -13.98 -13.00
CA ASP A 385 13.32 -14.82 -12.64
C ASP A 385 12.10 -13.98 -12.21
N ILE A 386 12.09 -12.70 -12.57
CA ILE A 386 11.02 -11.76 -12.26
C ILE A 386 9.80 -12.06 -13.13
N GLU A 387 8.61 -11.93 -12.57
CA GLU A 387 7.38 -12.08 -13.33
C GLU A 387 7.24 -10.97 -14.39
N THR A 388 7.01 -11.40 -15.63
CA THR A 388 7.06 -10.55 -16.81
C THR A 388 5.68 -10.17 -17.35
N TRP A 389 4.61 -10.69 -16.73
CA TRP A 389 3.20 -10.43 -17.09
C TRP A 389 2.89 -10.69 -18.57
N LEU A 390 3.55 -11.70 -19.15
CA LEU A 390 3.39 -12.07 -20.55
C LEU A 390 2.38 -13.18 -20.70
N ASP A 391 1.43 -12.99 -21.61
CA ASP A 391 0.58 -14.08 -22.07
C ASP A 391 1.45 -15.17 -22.73
N PRO A 392 1.03 -16.45 -22.69
CA PRO A 392 1.79 -17.54 -23.29
C PRO A 392 2.14 -17.30 -24.76
N GLU A 393 1.22 -16.69 -25.51
CA GLU A 393 1.40 -16.31 -26.91
C GLU A 393 2.41 -15.17 -27.07
N GLU A 394 2.35 -14.14 -26.21
CA GLU A 394 3.32 -13.04 -26.20
C GLU A 394 4.73 -13.53 -25.81
N LYS A 395 4.82 -14.47 -24.84
CA LYS A 395 6.06 -15.13 -24.43
C LYS A 395 6.66 -15.92 -25.60
N HIS A 396 5.84 -16.67 -26.33
CA HIS A 396 6.27 -17.40 -27.52
C HIS A 396 6.73 -16.46 -28.65
N ASN A 397 5.96 -15.41 -28.94
CA ASN A 397 6.32 -14.42 -29.95
C ASN A 397 7.63 -13.71 -29.59
N ARG A 398 7.83 -13.36 -28.33
CA ARG A 398 9.10 -12.78 -27.83
C ARG A 398 10.28 -13.72 -28.00
N GLN A 399 10.13 -15.00 -27.71
CA GLN A 399 11.18 -15.99 -27.98
C GLN A 399 11.53 -16.07 -29.47
N ARG A 400 10.54 -15.96 -30.36
CA ARG A 400 10.76 -15.92 -31.82
C ARG A 400 11.52 -14.65 -32.24
N ILE A 401 11.12 -13.48 -31.74
CA ILE A 401 11.78 -12.21 -32.05
C ILE A 401 13.23 -12.22 -31.55
N ARG A 402 13.49 -12.67 -30.32
CA ARG A 402 14.84 -12.81 -29.77
C ARG A 402 15.73 -13.73 -30.62
N LYS A 403 15.22 -14.89 -31.02
CA LYS A 403 15.94 -15.80 -31.94
C LYS A 403 16.25 -15.13 -33.27
N ARG A 404 15.31 -14.33 -33.81
CA ARG A 404 15.51 -13.59 -35.07
C ARG A 404 16.58 -12.51 -34.93
N ILE A 405 16.56 -11.72 -33.86
CA ILE A 405 17.56 -10.69 -33.58
C ILE A 405 18.94 -11.32 -33.40
N ALA A 406 19.06 -12.39 -32.62
CA ALA A 406 20.30 -13.12 -32.43
C ALA A 406 20.84 -13.72 -33.75
N ALA A 407 19.96 -14.21 -34.62
CA ALA A 407 20.35 -14.68 -35.95
C ALA A 407 20.87 -13.54 -36.84
N VAL A 408 20.25 -12.36 -36.78
CA VAL A 408 20.68 -11.17 -37.54
C VAL A 408 22.03 -10.65 -37.02
N SER A 409 22.21 -10.57 -35.70
CA SER A 409 23.49 -10.13 -35.12
C SER A 409 24.63 -11.10 -35.44
N LEU A 410 24.37 -12.41 -35.41
CA LEU A 410 25.34 -13.42 -35.81
C LEU A 410 25.71 -13.32 -37.30
N LYS A 411 24.72 -13.06 -38.18
CA LYS A 411 24.97 -12.82 -39.60
C LYS A 411 25.83 -11.57 -39.84
N ARG A 412 25.53 -10.47 -39.15
CA ARG A 412 26.33 -9.23 -39.23
C ARG A 412 27.76 -9.46 -38.76
N ARG A 413 27.96 -10.20 -37.67
CA ARG A 413 29.29 -10.55 -37.17
C ARG A 413 30.08 -11.41 -38.17
N ARG A 414 29.44 -12.43 -38.77
CA ARG A 414 30.09 -13.25 -39.82
C ARG A 414 30.45 -12.45 -41.06
N ALA A 415 29.58 -11.52 -41.48
CA ALA A 415 29.87 -10.64 -42.62
C ALA A 415 31.04 -9.69 -42.32
N ALA A 416 31.13 -9.15 -41.10
CA ALA A 416 32.27 -8.33 -40.67
C ALA A 416 33.57 -9.14 -40.62
N GLU A 417 33.55 -10.35 -40.06
CA GLU A 417 34.72 -11.26 -40.04
C GLU A 417 35.15 -11.68 -41.47
N GLN A 418 34.21 -11.85 -42.40
CA GLN A 418 34.51 -12.11 -43.80
C GLN A 418 35.11 -10.90 -44.51
N GLN A 419 34.61 -9.69 -44.22
CA GLN A 419 35.16 -8.45 -44.78
C GLN A 419 36.57 -8.18 -44.25
N GLU A 420 36.83 -8.47 -42.97
CA GLU A 420 38.16 -8.38 -42.37
C GLU A 420 39.13 -9.40 -42.99
N ARG A 421 38.69 -10.65 -43.20
CA ARG A 421 39.50 -11.64 -43.92
C ARG A 421 39.78 -11.26 -45.36
N ALA A 422 38.80 -10.69 -46.05
CA ALA A 422 38.98 -10.20 -47.41
C ALA A 422 40.02 -9.06 -47.45
N ALA A 423 39.91 -8.09 -46.54
CA ALA A 423 40.88 -7.00 -46.41
C ALA A 423 42.29 -7.51 -46.07
N LEU A 424 42.41 -8.50 -45.18
CA LEU A 424 43.71 -9.12 -44.86
C LEU A 424 44.27 -9.92 -46.04
N SER A 425 43.42 -10.61 -46.83
CA SER A 425 43.86 -11.32 -48.04
C SER A 425 44.31 -10.39 -49.16
N GLU A 426 43.71 -9.20 -49.25
CA GLU A 426 44.10 -8.17 -50.22
C GLU A 426 45.48 -7.57 -49.88
N VAL A 427 45.78 -7.36 -48.59
CA VAL A 427 47.11 -6.89 -48.11
C VAL A 427 48.20 -7.95 -48.28
N VAL A 428 47.88 -9.24 -48.16
CA VAL A 428 48.85 -10.33 -48.33
C VAL A 428 49.14 -10.59 -49.81
N ASN A 429 48.14 -10.47 -50.70
CA ASN A 429 48.34 -10.66 -52.14
C ASN A 429 48.96 -9.43 -52.83
N SER A 430 48.76 -8.22 -52.31
CA SER A 430 49.45 -7.02 -52.82
C SER A 430 50.91 -6.92 -52.39
N SER A 431 51.37 -7.76 -51.45
CA SER A 431 52.77 -7.80 -51.00
C SER A 431 53.65 -8.78 -51.79
N PHE A 432 53.13 -9.47 -52.81
CA PHE A 432 53.90 -10.49 -53.56
C PHE A 432 53.85 -10.34 -55.09
N GLU A 433 53.22 -9.28 -55.61
CA GLU A 433 53.24 -8.95 -57.04
C GLU A 433 53.80 -7.55 -57.26
N ASP A 434 55.08 -7.35 -56.92
CA ASP A 434 55.89 -6.23 -57.43
C ASP A 434 57.37 -6.65 -57.40
N ASP A 435 57.75 -7.57 -58.31
CA ASP A 435 59.15 -7.75 -58.69
C ASP A 435 59.23 -8.33 -60.11
N ALA A 436 59.09 -7.44 -61.11
CA ALA A 436 59.74 -7.61 -62.40
C ALA A 436 59.94 -6.26 -63.09
N THR A 437 61.21 -5.84 -63.15
CA THR A 437 61.89 -5.11 -64.24
C THR A 437 62.36 -3.67 -63.96
N SER A 438 63.68 -3.58 -63.69
CA SER A 438 64.64 -2.59 -64.21
C SER A 438 65.02 -1.33 -63.40
N CYS A 439 66.18 -1.47 -62.74
CA CYS A 439 67.39 -0.63 -62.83
C CYS A 439 67.33 0.90 -62.66
N GLY A 440 68.07 1.40 -61.66
CA GLY A 440 68.77 2.69 -61.81
C GLY A 440 69.20 3.43 -60.54
N SER A 441 70.41 3.12 -60.06
CA SER A 441 71.38 4.08 -59.48
C SER A 441 71.18 4.75 -58.10
N ALA A 442 72.10 4.36 -57.20
CA ALA A 442 73.03 5.22 -56.45
C ALA A 442 72.57 6.13 -55.28
N ARG A 443 73.11 5.74 -54.10
CA ARG A 443 73.86 6.55 -53.09
C ARG A 443 73.12 7.57 -52.20
N SER A 444 73.13 7.24 -50.90
CA SER A 444 73.87 7.95 -49.82
C SER A 444 73.05 8.47 -48.64
N GLU A 445 73.43 7.94 -47.46
CA GLU A 445 73.57 8.55 -46.13
C GLU A 445 72.39 9.19 -45.35
N LYS A 446 72.21 8.58 -44.17
CA LYS A 446 72.02 9.16 -42.81
C LYS A 446 70.95 10.24 -42.63
N ASP A 447 69.92 9.91 -41.86
CA ASP A 447 69.82 10.44 -40.49
C ASP A 447 68.74 9.72 -39.67
N MET A 448 69.10 9.41 -38.41
CA MET A 448 68.18 9.04 -37.33
C MET A 448 67.47 10.31 -36.82
N PRO A 449 66.27 10.19 -36.22
CA PRO A 449 66.29 10.26 -34.76
C PRO A 449 65.33 9.29 -34.05
N VAL A 450 65.77 8.94 -32.85
CA VAL A 450 65.00 8.39 -31.72
C VAL A 450 63.92 9.39 -31.28
N LEU A 451 62.76 8.90 -30.82
CA LEU A 451 62.05 9.29 -29.58
C LEU A 451 60.69 8.56 -29.48
N SER A 452 60.49 7.77 -28.42
CA SER A 452 59.20 7.29 -27.90
C SER A 452 58.50 8.39 -27.07
N PRO A 453 57.41 8.09 -26.31
CA PRO A 453 56.01 7.85 -26.67
C PRO A 453 55.06 8.95 -26.08
N ASP A 454 53.75 8.70 -26.05
CA ASP A 454 52.64 9.47 -25.45
C ASP A 454 51.98 10.60 -26.27
N ALA A 455 50.72 10.38 -26.67
CA ALA A 455 49.58 11.17 -26.19
C ALA A 455 48.23 10.77 -26.81
N LYS A 456 47.24 10.61 -25.91
CA LYS A 456 45.80 10.89 -26.07
C LYS A 456 44.91 9.90 -26.85
N ARG A 457 44.42 8.92 -26.06
CA ARG A 457 43.04 8.42 -26.10
C ARG A 457 42.03 9.58 -26.18
N ARG A 458 41.17 9.58 -27.20
CA ARG A 458 39.92 10.38 -27.21
C ARG A 458 38.74 9.44 -26.93
N CYS A 459 38.28 9.45 -25.68
CA CYS A 459 37.04 8.86 -25.22
C CYS A 459 35.95 9.94 -25.30
N THR A 460 34.91 9.75 -26.11
CA THR A 460 33.72 10.61 -26.10
C THR A 460 32.65 9.97 -25.23
N ARG A 461 32.63 10.39 -23.97
CA ARG A 461 31.50 10.27 -23.03
C ARG A 461 30.67 11.55 -23.18
N ALA A 462 29.40 11.43 -23.54
CA ALA A 462 28.44 12.53 -23.43
C ALA A 462 27.51 12.22 -22.26
N ALA A 463 27.65 13.02 -21.20
CA ALA A 463 26.70 13.12 -20.11
C ALA A 463 25.80 14.34 -20.37
N ASN A 464 24.54 14.22 -19.95
CA ASN A 464 23.57 15.29 -19.83
C ASN A 464 24.11 16.51 -19.07
N PRO A 465 23.47 17.67 -19.22
CA PRO A 465 23.15 18.47 -18.05
C PRO A 465 21.65 18.72 -17.90
N LEU A 466 21.17 18.47 -16.69
CA LEU A 466 20.04 19.17 -16.08
C LEU A 466 20.43 20.64 -15.89
N GLU A 467 19.55 21.56 -16.28
CA GLU A 467 19.45 22.86 -15.63
C GLU A 467 18.02 23.12 -15.19
N VAL A 468 17.95 23.59 -13.94
CA VAL A 468 16.80 24.02 -13.16
C VAL A 468 16.57 25.50 -13.44
N CYS A 469 15.31 25.87 -13.67
CA CYS A 469 14.68 27.12 -13.25
C CYS A 469 13.22 26.81 -12.95
#